data_AF-A0A2V9VHX2-F1
#
_entry.id   AF-A0A2V9VHX2-F1
#
_cell.length_a   1.000
_cell.length_b   1.000
_cell.length_c   1.000
_cell.angle_alpha   90.00
_cell.angle_beta   90.00
_cell.angle_gamma   90.00
#
_symmetry.space_group_name_H-M   'P 1'
#
loop_
_entity.id
_entity.type
_entity.pdbx_description
1 polymer ?
#
loop_
_entity_poly.entity_id
_entity_poly.type
_entity_poly.pdbx_seq_one_letter_code
_entity_poly.pdbx_strand_id
1 'polypeptide(L)' 'MFSLVPASDFCRVPSSVSVVATDEMVEAARIPTCVMPHGSRLNPAGTRQYSACVMDDLMVEIDTGKFAVSRRFVLFTKS' A
#
# COMPACT_ATOMS: atom_id res chain seq x y z
N MET A 1 2.53 -4.14 -17.56
CA MET A 1 1.50 -3.44 -16.72
C MET A 1 1.65 -3.95 -15.30
N PHE A 2 1.41 -3.13 -14.27
CA PHE A 2 1.61 -3.55 -12.87
C PHE A 2 0.33 -3.47 -12.05
N SER A 3 0.15 -4.42 -11.13
CA SER A 3 -0.91 -4.42 -10.12
C SER A 3 -0.31 -4.29 -8.72
N LEU A 4 -1.03 -3.64 -7.81
CA LEU A 4 -0.62 -3.42 -6.43
C LEU A 4 -1.51 -4.23 -5.50
N VAL A 5 -0.92 -5.21 -4.82
CA VAL A 5 -1.62 -6.20 -3.99
C VAL A 5 -1.20 -6.03 -2.53
N PRO A 6 -2.11 -5.64 -1.62
CA PRO A 6 -1.81 -5.59 -0.20
C PRO A 6 -1.63 -6.99 0.37
N ALA A 7 -0.53 -7.22 1.09
CA ALA A 7 -0.38 -8.36 1.97
C ALA A 7 -0.79 -7.92 3.37
N SER A 8 -2.01 -8.25 3.80
CA SER A 8 -2.49 -7.96 5.15
C SER A 8 -2.13 -9.11 6.10
N ASP A 9 -1.09 -8.91 6.92
CA ASP A 9 -0.78 -9.85 8.01
C ASP A 9 -1.51 -9.44 9.29
N PHE A 10 -2.36 -10.32 9.81
CA PHE A 10 -3.16 -10.08 11.03
C PHE A 10 -2.32 -9.97 12.32
N CYS A 11 -1.06 -10.40 12.30
CA CYS A 11 -0.22 -10.53 13.50
C CYS A 11 0.57 -9.25 13.84
N ARG A 12 -0.08 -8.07 13.82
CA ARG A 12 0.49 -6.76 14.25
C ARG A 12 1.94 -6.46 13.80
N VAL A 13 2.38 -7.02 12.68
CA VAL A 13 3.71 -6.84 12.11
C VAL A 13 3.61 -5.88 10.92
N PRO A 14 4.64 -5.05 10.66
CA PRO A 14 4.68 -4.24 9.46
C PRO A 14 4.53 -5.14 8.23
N SER A 15 3.48 -4.91 7.45
CA SER A 15 3.20 -5.65 6.23
C SER A 15 3.61 -4.84 5.00
N SER A 16 3.36 -5.38 3.80
CA SER A 16 3.81 -4.78 2.54
C SER A 16 2.74 -4.79 1.46
N VAL A 17 2.98 -4.00 0.41
CA VAL A 17 2.24 -4.08 -0.86
C VAL A 17 3.19 -4.65 -1.92
N SER A 18 2.76 -5.71 -2.60
CA SER A 18 3.49 -6.31 -3.71
C SER A 18 3.11 -5.61 -5.02
N VAL A 19 4.12 -5.27 -5.81
CA VAL A 19 3.99 -4.80 -7.18
C VAL A 19 4.15 -6.01 -8.09
N VAL A 20 3.11 -6.38 -8.82
CA VAL A 20 3.10 -7.57 -9.68
C VAL A 20 3.07 -7.14 -11.14
N ALA A 21 4.05 -7.59 -11.92
CA ALA A 21 4.03 -7.48 -13.38
C ALA A 21 2.95 -8.43 -13.91
N THR A 22 1.91 -7.90 -14.54
CA THR A 22 0.69 -8.67 -14.85
C THR A 22 0.78 -9.50 -16.12
N ASP A 23 1.78 -9.25 -16.96
CA ASP A 23 2.13 -10.04 -18.13
C ASP A 23 2.75 -11.38 -17.74
N GLU A 24 3.72 -11.35 -16.82
CA GLU A 24 4.49 -12.52 -16.41
C GLU A 24 4.04 -13.09 -15.05
N MET A 25 3.16 -12.38 -14.34
CA MET A 25 2.67 -12.71 -12.99
C MET A 25 3.79 -12.83 -11.95
N VAL A 26 4.82 -11.99 -12.06
CA VAL A 26 5.99 -11.96 -11.16
C VAL A 26 5.96 -10.74 -10.24
N GLU A 27 6.43 -10.90 -8.99
CA GLU A 27 6.62 -9.78 -8.06
C GLU A 27 7.83 -8.96 -8.48
N ALA A 28 7.59 -7.74 -8.98
CA ALA A 28 8.62 -6.82 -9.44
C ALA A 28 9.22 -5.98 -8.29
N ALA A 29 8.42 -5.72 -7.26
CA ALA A 29 8.85 -4.98 -6.07
C ALA A 29 7.96 -5.31 -4.88
N ARG A 30 8.51 -5.16 -3.67
CA ARG A 30 7.79 -5.25 -2.41
C ARG A 30 7.98 -3.96 -1.63
N ILE A 31 6.88 -3.28 -1.32
CA ILE A 31 6.90 -1.97 -0.67
C ILE A 31 6.46 -2.15 0.79
N PRO A 32 7.36 -1.98 1.78
CA PRO A 32 6.97 -1.97 3.18
C PRO A 32 6.05 -0.79 3.47
N THR A 33 4.93 -1.03 4.16
CA THR A 33 3.91 -0.01 4.44
C THR A 33 3.72 0.23 5.93
N CYS A 34 2.79 -0.51 6.53
CA CYS A 34 2.21 -0.34 7.86
C CYS A 34 1.65 -1.69 8.34
N VAL A 35 1.09 -1.71 9.54
CA VAL A 35 0.44 -2.90 10.08
C VAL A 35 -0.93 -3.09 9.43
N MET A 36 -1.15 -4.29 8.89
CA MET A 36 -2.46 -4.75 8.41
C MET A 36 -3.12 -3.80 7.38
N PRO A 37 -2.47 -3.53 6.24
CA PRO A 37 -3.05 -2.72 5.17
C PRO A 37 -4.27 -3.44 4.57
N HIS A 38 -5.45 -2.86 4.71
CA HIS A 38 -6.70 -3.31 4.09
C HIS A 38 -7.18 -2.32 3.03
N GLY A 39 -7.60 -2.88 1.90
CA GLY A 39 -8.09 -2.12 0.77
C GLY A 39 -6.98 -1.46 -0.04
N SER A 40 -7.20 -1.40 -1.36
CA SER A 40 -6.36 -0.65 -2.29
C SER A 40 -7.23 0.16 -3.25
N ARG A 41 -6.84 1.40 -3.48
CA ARG A 41 -7.46 2.30 -4.46
C ARG A 41 -6.40 3.10 -5.19
N LEU A 42 -6.56 3.25 -6.50
CA LEU A 42 -5.74 4.15 -7.32
C LEU A 42 -6.46 5.48 -7.50
N ASN A 43 -5.70 6.57 -7.63
CA ASN A 43 -6.26 7.81 -8.15
C ASN A 43 -6.61 7.65 -9.65
N PRO A 44 -7.45 8.54 -10.22
CA PRO A 44 -7.85 8.44 -11.62
C PRO A 44 -6.69 8.45 -12.63
N ALA A 45 -5.58 9.12 -12.27
CA ALA A 45 -4.38 9.17 -13.10
C ALA A 45 -3.49 7.92 -12.98
N GLY A 46 -3.78 6.99 -12.05
CA GLY A 46 -2.98 5.80 -11.79
C GLY A 46 -1.60 6.05 -11.19
N THR A 47 -1.28 7.30 -10.81
CA THR A 47 0.03 7.73 -10.29
C THR A 47 0.18 7.54 -8.77
N ARG A 48 -0.94 7.37 -8.06
CA ARG A 48 -0.98 7.21 -6.61
C ARG A 48 -1.88 6.05 -6.23
N GLN A 49 -1.38 5.19 -5.35
CA GLN A 49 -2.15 4.11 -4.72
C GLN A 49 -2.29 4.38 -3.23
N TYR A 50 -3.48 4.17 -2.71
CA TYR A 50 -3.81 4.34 -1.30
C TYR A 50 -4.13 2.99 -0.68
N SER A 51 -3.53 2.74 0.49
CA SER A 51 -3.84 1.59 1.35
C SER A 51 -4.18 2.07 2.74
N ALA A 52 -5.32 1.61 3.28
CA ALA A 52 -5.77 1.97 4.61
C ALA A 52 -5.20 0.97 5.63
N CYS A 53 -4.49 1.46 6.63
CA CYS A 53 -3.89 0.68 7.69
C CYS A 53 -4.83 0.72 8.90
N VAL A 54 -5.70 -0.28 9.00
CA VAL A 54 -6.82 -0.25 9.94
C VAL A 54 -6.35 -0.35 11.40
N MET A 55 -5.22 -1.01 11.67
CA MET A 55 -4.68 -1.13 13.03
C MET A 55 -3.88 0.09 13.50
N ASP A 56 -3.35 0.89 12.58
CA ASP A 56 -2.44 2.01 12.88
C ASP A 56 -3.13 3.38 12.80
N ASP A 57 -4.43 3.45 12.48
CA ASP A 57 -5.15 4.69 12.17
C ASP A 57 -4.44 5.53 11.09
N LEU A 58 -3.81 4.84 10.12
CA LEU A 58 -3.03 5.45 9.04
C LEU A 58 -3.64 5.15 7.66
N MET A 59 -3.43 6.07 6.72
CA MET A 59 -3.52 5.79 5.29
C MET A 59 -2.17 6.04 4.65
N VAL A 60 -1.68 5.08 3.88
CA VAL A 60 -0.41 5.15 3.16
C VAL A 60 -0.68 5.45 1.69
N GLU A 61 0.00 6.47 1.15
CA GLU A 61 0.05 6.75 -0.27
C GLU A 61 1.38 6.24 -0.85
N ILE A 62 1.27 5.50 -1.95
CA ILE A 62 2.37 4.93 -2.72
C ILE A 62 2.43 5.63 -4.07
N ASP A 63 3.64 6.05 -4.44
CA ASP A 63 3.97 6.49 -5.80
C ASP A 63 4.13 5.28 -6.71
N THR A 64 3.27 5.16 -7.71
CA THR A 64 3.24 3.98 -8.58
C THR A 64 4.37 3.96 -9.61
N GLY A 65 5.02 5.09 -9.89
CA GLY A 65 6.18 5.15 -10.78
C GLY A 65 7.49 4.85 -10.05
N LYS A 66 7.57 5.17 -8.75
CA LYS A 66 8.77 4.96 -7.92
C LYS A 66 8.73 3.68 -7.08
N PHE A 67 7.58 3.01 -7.01
CA PHE A 67 7.35 1.88 -6.11
C PHE A 67 7.78 2.17 -4.68
N ALA A 68 7.37 3.32 -4.15
CA ALA A 68 7.76 3.79 -2.83
C ALA A 68 6.62 4.55 -2.15
N VAL A 69 6.60 4.51 -0.81
CA VAL A 69 5.69 5.33 -0.02
C VAL A 69 6.03 6.81 -0.24
N SER A 70 5.06 7.59 -0.72
CA SER A 70 5.20 9.03 -0.89
C SER A 70 4.74 9.79 0.34
N ARG A 71 3.65 9.36 0.99
CA ARG A 71 3.04 10.05 2.14
C ARG A 71 2.34 9.08 3.09
N ARG A 72 2.24 9.49 4.36
CA ARG A 72 1.42 8.84 5.38
C ARG A 72 0.46 9.88 5.96
N PHE A 73 -0.81 9.52 6.07
CA PHE A 73 -1.87 10.35 6.63
C PHE A 73 -2.36 9.71 7.93
N VAL A 74 -2.40 10.48 9.00
CA VAL A 74 -3.06 10.07 10.25
C VAL A 74 -4.55 10.34 10.10
N LEU A 75 -5.36 9.29 10.21
CA LEU A 75 -6.81 9.36 9.99
C LEU A 75 -7.56 9.88 11.22
N PHE A 76 -7.03 9.60 12.41
CA PHE A 76 -7.56 10.11 13.68
C PHE A 76 -6.42 10.65 14.54
N THR A 77 -6.57 11.87 15.04
CA THR A 77 -5.77 12.34 16.17
C THR A 77 -6.52 11.94 17.44
N LYS A 78 -5.87 11.19 18.34
CA LYS A 78 -6.43 10.97 19.68
C LYS A 78 -6.45 12.32 20.40
N SER A 79 -7.65 12.82 20.71
CA SER A 79 -7.89 13.97 21.59
C SER A 79 -7.47 13.67 23.03
#